data_AF-A0AAU2NF45-F1
#
_entry.id   AF-A0AAU2NF45-F1
#
_cell.length_a   1.000
_cell.length_b   1.000
_cell.length_c   1.000
_cell.angle_alpha   90.00
_cell.angle_beta   90.00
_cell.angle_gamma   90.00
#
_symmetry.space_group_name_H-M   'P 1'
#
loop_
_entity.id
_entity.type
_entity.pdbx_description
1 polymer ?
#
loop_
_entity_poly.entity_id
_entity_poly.type
_entity_poly.pdbx_seq_one_letter_code
_entity_poly.pdbx_strand_id
1 'polypeptide(L)' 'MNPRDDSRLAATPASGSDPLTLVVGVHLVLTNADRVLLGRRRNTAYANGLWHLPAVH' A
#
# COMPACT_ATOMS: atom_id res chain seq x y z
N MET A 1 46.43 15.87 -14.84
CA MET A 1 45.35 15.30 -15.68
C MET A 1 45.41 13.79 -15.48
N ASN A 2 44.52 13.20 -14.68
CA ASN A 2 44.50 11.74 -14.42
C ASN A 2 43.30 11.15 -15.18
N PRO A 3 43.42 9.99 -15.86
CA PRO A 3 42.30 9.41 -16.59
C PRO A 3 41.26 8.90 -15.60
N ARG A 4 39.99 9.10 -15.93
CA ARG A 4 38.86 8.62 -15.14
C ARG A 4 38.87 7.10 -15.17
N ASP A 5 38.80 6.52 -13.98
CA ASP A 5 38.57 5.10 -13.77
C ASP A 5 37.07 4.87 -14.00
N ASP A 6 36.73 4.41 -15.20
CA ASP A 6 35.36 4.24 -15.69
C ASP A 6 34.74 2.90 -15.24
N SER A 7 35.34 2.24 -14.25
CA SER A 7 34.87 0.97 -13.72
C SER A 7 33.72 1.18 -12.72
N ARG A 8 32.62 1.80 -13.16
CA ARG A 8 31.30 1.60 -12.54
C ARG A 8 30.92 0.15 -12.80
N LEU A 9 31.33 -0.72 -11.89
CA LEU A 9 30.86 -2.10 -11.76
C LEU A 9 29.34 -2.05 -11.89
N ALA A 10 28.81 -2.57 -13.00
CA ALA A 10 27.38 -2.71 -13.19
C ALA A 10 26.86 -3.51 -12.01
N ALA A 11 26.13 -2.84 -11.11
CA ALA A 11 25.44 -3.51 -10.05
C ALA A 11 24.39 -4.39 -10.73
N THR A 12 24.67 -5.68 -10.82
CA THR A 12 23.65 -6.69 -11.11
C THR A 12 22.48 -6.37 -10.18
N PRO A 13 21.26 -6.12 -10.67
CA PRO A 13 20.12 -6.02 -9.78
C PRO A 13 20.04 -7.39 -9.09
N ALA A 14 20.37 -7.41 -7.80
CA ALA A 14 20.12 -8.57 -6.99
C ALA A 14 18.62 -8.82 -7.11
N SER A 15 18.25 -9.91 -7.78
CA SER A 15 16.88 -10.43 -7.80
C SER A 15 16.55 -11.01 -6.42
N GLY A 16 16.71 -10.21 -5.37
CA GLY A 16 16.10 -10.46 -4.09
C GLY A 16 14.64 -10.07 -4.24
N SER A 17 13.75 -11.06 -4.32
CA SER A 17 12.35 -10.78 -4.06
C SER A 17 12.27 -10.15 -2.68
N ASP A 18 11.84 -8.89 -2.60
CA ASP A 18 11.54 -8.28 -1.31
C ASP A 18 10.67 -9.27 -0.51
N PRO A 19 10.99 -9.55 0.76
CA PRO A 19 10.23 -10.50 1.53
C PRO A 19 8.77 -10.05 1.56
N LEU A 20 7.88 -10.93 1.09
CA LEU A 20 6.44 -10.65 1.09
C LEU A 20 6.02 -10.37 2.53
N THR A 21 5.62 -9.13 2.77
CA THR A 21 5.10 -8.71 4.07
C THR A 21 3.59 -8.89 4.06
N LEU A 22 3.09 -9.81 4.89
CA LEU A 22 1.66 -9.97 5.08
C LEU A 22 1.13 -8.76 5.86
N VAL A 23 0.20 -8.01 5.25
CA VAL A 23 -0.56 -6.95 5.91
C VAL A 23 -1.97 -7.46 6.15
N VAL A 24 -2.45 -7.42 7.39
CA VAL A 24 -3.78 -7.89 7.77
C VAL A 24 -4.67 -6.70 8.05
N GLY A 25 -5.72 -6.54 7.24
CA GLY A 25 -6.73 -5.50 7.43
C GLY A 25 -7.97 -6.01 8.15
N VAL A 26 -8.48 -5.23 9.09
CA VAL A 26 -9.76 -5.46 9.76
C VAL A 26 -10.82 -4.51 9.19
N HIS A 27 -11.95 -5.06 8.77
CA HIS A 27 -13.12 -4.31 8.34
C HIS A 27 -14.25 -4.49 9.35
N LEU A 28 -14.80 -3.38 9.83
CA LEU A 28 -15.94 -3.37 10.74
C LEU A 28 -17.23 -3.22 9.94
N VAL A 29 -18.14 -4.18 10.08
CA VAL A 29 -19.49 -4.12 9.51
C VAL A 29 -20.48 -3.79 10.62
N LEU A 30 -21.10 -2.61 10.54
CA LEU A 30 -22.17 -2.20 11.44
C LEU A 30 -23.50 -2.36 10.72
N THR A 31 -24.38 -3.18 11.27
CA THR A 31 -25.69 -3.50 10.69
C THR A 31 -26.81 -3.10 11.64
N ASN A 32 -27.96 -2.72 11.08
CA ASN A 32 -29.20 -2.54 11.81
C ASN A 32 -30.37 -2.90 10.88
N ALA A 33 -31.06 -4.00 11.18
CA ALA A 33 -32.08 -4.59 10.33
C ALA A 33 -31.58 -4.82 8.89
N ASP A 34 -32.17 -4.12 7.92
CA ASP A 34 -31.86 -4.17 6.49
C ASP A 34 -30.80 -3.14 6.05
N ARG A 35 -30.17 -2.44 7.00
CA ARG A 35 -29.21 -1.36 6.73
C ARG A 35 -27.80 -1.71 7.16
N VAL A 36 -26.84 -1.19 6.40
CA VAL A 36 -25.40 -1.25 6.71
C VAL A 36 -24.85 0.16 6.74
N LEU A 37 -24.00 0.45 7.72
CA LEU A 37 -23.31 1.74 7.79
C LEU A 37 -22.06 1.73 6.91
N LEU A 38 -21.98 2.70 6.00
CA LEU A 38 -20.79 3.00 5.21
C LEU A 38 -20.30 4.42 5.50
N GLY A 39 -18.99 4.60 5.55
CA GLY A 39 -18.35 5.91 5.63
C GLY A 39 -17.88 6.37 4.25
N ARG A 40 -18.04 7.65 3.92
CA ARG A 40 -17.42 8.22 2.72
C ARG A 40 -15.99 8.61 3.04
N ARG A 41 -15.02 7.97 2.37
CA ARG A 41 -13.60 8.26 2.61
C ARG A 41 -13.26 9.68 2.16
N ARG A 42 -12.49 10.39 2.97
CA ARG A 42 -11.97 11.73 2.66
C ARG A 42 -10.51 11.79 3.11
N ASN A 43 -9.70 12.55 2.37
CA ASN A 43 -8.29 12.80 2.69
C ASN A 43 -7.43 11.52 2.73
N THR A 44 -7.74 10.52 1.90
CA THR A 44 -6.92 9.30 1.77
C THR A 44 -6.42 9.12 0.34
N ALA A 45 -5.20 8.58 0.17
CA ALA A 45 -4.68 8.29 -1.17
C ALA A 45 -5.45 7.14 -1.86
N TYR A 46 -5.89 6.15 -1.08
CA TYR A 46 -6.69 5.03 -1.56
C TYR A 46 -8.19 5.29 -1.43
N ALA A 47 -8.97 4.96 -2.48
CA ALA A 47 -10.44 4.98 -2.52
C ALA A 47 -11.09 6.29 -2.03
N ASN A 48 -10.44 7.44 -2.26
CA ASN A 48 -10.95 8.73 -1.81
C ASN A 48 -12.32 9.05 -2.43
N GLY A 49 -13.25 9.54 -1.64
CA GLY A 49 -14.59 9.93 -2.08
C GLY A 49 -15.56 8.76 -2.31
N LEU A 50 -15.09 7.51 -2.24
CA LEU A 50 -15.93 6.31 -2.33
C LEU A 50 -16.55 5.96 -0.97
N TRP A 51 -17.68 5.25 -1.02
CA TRP A 51 -18.30 4.64 0.15
C TRP A 51 -17.55 3.36 0.51
N HIS A 52 -17.20 3.22 1.78
CA HIS A 52 -16.40 2.10 2.27
C HIS A 52 -16.81 1.70 3.69
N LEU A 53 -16.57 0.43 4.05
CA LEU A 53 -16.67 -0.02 5.43
C LEU A 53 -15.58 0.65 6.28
N PRO A 54 -15.86 1.05 7.53
CA PRO A 54 -14.81 1.44 8.46
C PRO A 54 -13.77 0.33 8.58
N ALA A 55 -12.48 0.65 8.40
CA ALA A 55 -11.41 -0.34 8.35
C ALA A 55 -10.08 0.23 8.83
N VAL A 56 -9.20 -0.65 9.33
CA VAL A 56 -7.82 -0.39 9.71
C VAL A 56 -6.92 -1.50 9.14
N HIS A 57 -5.70 -1.14 8.72
CA HIS A 57 -4.65 -2.06 8.25
C HIS A 57 -3.46 -2.01 9.19
#